data_AF-A0A6M0F0J2-F1
#
_entry.id   AF-A0A6M0F0J2-F1
#
_cell.length_a   1.000
_cell.length_b   1.000
_cell.length_c   1.000
_cell.angle_alpha   90.00
_cell.angle_beta   90.00
_cell.angle_gamma   90.00
#
_symmetry.space_group_name_H-M   'P 1'
#
loop_
_entity.id
_entity.type
_entity.pdbx_description
1 polymer ?
#
loop_
_entity_poly.entity_id
_entity_poly.type
_entity_poly.pdbx_seq_one_letter_code
_entity_poly.pdbx_strand_id
1 'polypeptide(L)'
;MKVTEFIRQYSKGVRDFSAANLTGVNLSDAYLSGANFSDADLSKANLKGANLRGANLSRAKLNHTQISGANLSRANLTHAQLNCANLVQADLREAILTKISAVRARLVYADLAGANLREANLSGVDLRGAILRGALLSGSNLCEAKLRSAFLSLANLESASLNGADLSRSDLRASNLANSELRKVNLSCANLSCANLSTTNLRWADLSGATLSWADLSGAKLSGANLMGANLSNAHLLNASLVHADLTQARLIQANWIGADLSVATLTGAKLYAVSRCGLKAEGITCEWVDLSPDGDHSQILSLSREEAKNFFNETLPIVKIVVDAPLNINANLTLVSMYDQIAHVYPELHQPPSIEVGANRTTLIFNSNNAQLLFLAYLAIIPFQDKLATHRQIIAFLKILQSKELENSASQNNMQIRKLIAQINQAISQINGMDLIKVALELRSEDDFFNAPTHTVITNSKNQSLSVYHHPAFGKHWRKQSLLFNFDQQTFIPTTESILPPVDEIVDFLTLPQL
;
A
#
# COMPACT_ATOMS: atom_id res chain seq x y z
N MET A 1 -20.22 43.41 -32.66
CA MET A 1 -21.50 44.05 -32.30
C MET A 1 -21.22 45.12 -31.26
N LYS A 2 -21.88 46.30 -31.33
CA LYS A 2 -21.75 47.33 -30.28
C LYS A 2 -22.59 46.94 -29.05
N VAL A 3 -22.17 47.36 -27.85
CA VAL A 3 -22.88 47.06 -26.59
C VAL A 3 -24.33 47.55 -26.58
N THR A 4 -24.61 48.70 -27.22
CA THR A 4 -25.97 49.24 -27.31
C THR A 4 -26.90 48.34 -28.13
N GLU A 5 -26.38 47.76 -29.20
CA GLU A 5 -27.13 46.81 -30.03
C GLU A 5 -27.35 45.49 -29.28
N PHE A 6 -26.35 45.02 -28.54
CA PHE A 6 -26.49 43.86 -27.65
C PHE A 6 -27.66 44.06 -26.66
N ILE A 7 -27.63 45.16 -25.89
CA ILE A 7 -28.65 45.44 -24.86
C ILE A 7 -30.04 45.54 -25.49
N ARG A 8 -30.17 46.17 -26.66
CA ARG A 8 -31.43 46.31 -27.40
C ARG A 8 -31.99 44.95 -27.86
N GLN A 9 -31.14 44.06 -28.36
CA GLN A 9 -31.58 42.72 -28.75
C GLN A 9 -31.96 41.89 -27.52
N TYR A 10 -31.16 41.97 -26.46
CA TYR A 10 -31.40 41.25 -25.22
C TYR A 10 -32.74 41.65 -24.56
N SER A 11 -33.05 42.94 -24.53
CA SER A 11 -34.32 43.45 -23.98
C SER A 11 -35.55 43.02 -24.79
N LYS A 12 -35.36 42.74 -26.09
CA LYS A 12 -36.40 42.16 -26.97
C LYS A 12 -36.56 40.64 -26.82
N GLY A 13 -35.85 40.01 -25.89
CA GLY A 13 -35.94 38.57 -25.65
C GLY A 13 -34.98 37.74 -26.50
N VAL A 14 -34.11 38.35 -27.31
CA VAL A 14 -33.05 37.60 -28.00
C VAL A 14 -32.10 37.03 -26.96
N ARG A 15 -31.81 35.73 -27.06
CA ARG A 15 -30.87 35.01 -26.18
C ARG A 15 -29.74 34.35 -26.94
N ASP A 16 -29.82 34.29 -28.27
CA ASP A 16 -28.77 33.74 -29.11
C ASP A 16 -27.83 34.84 -29.60
N PHE A 17 -26.62 34.82 -29.04
CA PHE A 17 -25.49 35.66 -29.39
C PHE A 17 -24.28 34.80 -29.77
N SER A 18 -24.55 33.60 -30.30
CA SER A 18 -23.50 32.73 -30.80
C SER A 18 -22.66 33.42 -31.87
N ALA A 19 -21.36 33.15 -31.86
CA ALA A 19 -20.35 33.77 -32.73
C ALA A 19 -20.31 35.32 -32.70
N ALA A 20 -21.01 35.98 -31.77
CA ALA A 20 -21.02 37.43 -31.70
C ALA A 20 -19.64 37.96 -31.30
N ASN A 21 -19.16 38.99 -32.01
CA ASN A 21 -18.01 39.76 -31.56
C ASN A 21 -18.47 40.78 -30.51
N LEU A 22 -18.10 40.53 -29.26
CA LEU A 22 -18.36 41.31 -28.06
C LEU A 22 -17.03 41.66 -27.36
N THR A 23 -15.95 41.81 -28.12
CA THR A 23 -14.63 42.15 -27.58
C THR A 23 -14.67 43.50 -26.88
N GLY A 24 -14.18 43.54 -25.63
CA GLY A 24 -14.07 44.77 -24.84
C GLY A 24 -15.38 45.40 -24.39
N VAL A 25 -16.53 44.73 -24.57
CA VAL A 25 -17.83 45.28 -24.13
C VAL A 25 -17.90 45.36 -22.62
N ASN A 26 -18.67 46.32 -22.10
CA ASN A 26 -19.01 46.39 -20.69
C ASN A 26 -20.40 45.81 -20.45
N LEU A 27 -20.44 44.68 -19.76
CA LEU A 27 -21.62 43.92 -19.35
C LEU A 27 -21.55 43.61 -17.84
N SER A 28 -20.91 44.48 -17.05
CA SER A 28 -20.88 44.34 -15.59
C SER A 28 -22.29 44.30 -15.01
N ASP A 29 -22.52 43.41 -14.05
CA ASP A 29 -23.79 43.20 -13.34
C ASP A 29 -24.98 42.86 -14.27
N ALA A 30 -24.70 42.48 -15.53
CA ALA A 30 -25.75 42.14 -16.49
C ALA A 30 -26.43 40.80 -16.15
N TYR A 31 -27.74 40.73 -16.34
CA TYR A 31 -28.53 39.50 -16.19
C TYR A 31 -28.55 38.71 -17.50
N LEU A 32 -27.64 37.76 -17.64
CA LEU A 32 -27.35 36.99 -18.86
C LEU A 32 -27.63 35.48 -18.69
N SER A 33 -28.47 35.10 -17.73
CA SER A 33 -28.76 33.71 -17.40
C SER A 33 -29.36 32.96 -18.58
N GLY A 34 -28.83 31.77 -18.89
CA GLY A 34 -29.29 30.92 -19.99
C GLY A 34 -29.03 31.47 -21.40
N ALA A 35 -28.35 32.62 -21.55
CA ALA A 35 -28.01 33.15 -22.86
C ALA A 35 -26.99 32.25 -23.57
N ASN A 36 -27.08 32.20 -24.91
CA ASN A 36 -26.14 31.49 -25.75
C ASN A 36 -25.06 32.45 -26.28
N PHE A 37 -23.83 32.25 -25.83
CA PHE A 37 -22.61 32.90 -26.27
C PHE A 37 -21.64 31.88 -26.88
N SER A 38 -22.11 30.73 -27.38
CA SER A 38 -21.24 29.73 -27.99
C SER A 38 -20.45 30.35 -29.14
N ASP A 39 -19.14 30.07 -29.20
CA ASP A 39 -18.22 30.61 -30.22
C ASP A 39 -18.09 32.16 -30.22
N ALA A 40 -18.70 32.88 -29.28
CA ALA A 40 -18.60 34.33 -29.21
C ALA A 40 -17.18 34.79 -28.84
N ASP A 41 -16.78 35.96 -29.33
CA ASP A 41 -15.57 36.63 -28.89
C ASP A 41 -15.90 37.66 -27.82
N LEU A 42 -15.63 37.30 -26.57
CA LEU A 42 -15.80 38.15 -25.40
C LEU A 42 -14.43 38.61 -24.86
N SER A 43 -13.36 38.53 -25.65
CA SER A 43 -12.02 38.87 -25.18
C SER A 43 -11.98 40.29 -24.61
N LYS A 44 -11.31 40.47 -23.47
CA LYS A 44 -11.21 41.76 -22.76
C LYS A 44 -12.55 42.37 -22.30
N ALA A 45 -13.68 41.67 -22.41
CA ALA A 45 -14.95 42.17 -21.92
C ALA A 45 -14.96 42.30 -20.38
N ASN A 46 -15.77 43.22 -19.88
CA ASN A 46 -16.07 43.35 -18.45
C ASN A 46 -17.42 42.68 -18.15
N LEU A 47 -17.37 41.57 -17.43
CA LEU A 47 -18.50 40.75 -16.95
C LEU A 47 -18.49 40.66 -15.43
N LYS A 48 -17.83 41.59 -14.73
CA LYS A 48 -17.79 41.63 -13.26
C LYS A 48 -19.22 41.59 -12.70
N GLY A 49 -19.48 40.69 -11.76
CA GLY A 49 -20.78 40.54 -11.11
C GLY A 49 -21.93 40.07 -12.02
N ALA A 50 -21.68 39.79 -13.30
CA ALA A 50 -22.73 39.37 -14.23
C ALA A 50 -23.34 38.02 -13.81
N ASN A 51 -24.63 37.86 -14.06
CA ASN A 51 -25.32 36.59 -13.86
C ASN A 51 -25.35 35.81 -15.17
N LEU A 52 -24.45 34.85 -15.32
CA LEU A 52 -24.31 33.92 -16.45
C LEU A 52 -24.75 32.50 -16.08
N ARG A 53 -25.62 32.35 -15.06
CA ARG A 53 -26.09 31.04 -14.62
C ARG A 53 -26.70 30.25 -15.78
N GLY A 54 -26.22 29.03 -16.00
CA GLY A 54 -26.69 28.16 -17.09
C GLY A 54 -26.44 28.69 -18.50
N ALA A 55 -25.64 29.76 -18.69
CA ALA A 55 -25.32 30.26 -20.01
C ALA A 55 -24.45 29.27 -20.80
N ASN A 56 -24.58 29.27 -22.12
CA ASN A 56 -23.72 28.50 -23.01
C ASN A 56 -22.58 29.38 -23.52
N LEU A 57 -21.37 29.16 -23.02
CA LEU A 57 -20.12 29.80 -23.44
C LEU A 57 -19.17 28.78 -24.09
N SER A 58 -19.70 27.68 -24.63
CA SER A 58 -18.87 26.66 -25.27
C SER A 58 -18.07 27.27 -26.43
N ARG A 59 -16.76 26.96 -26.49
CA ARG A 59 -15.80 27.50 -27.47
C ARG A 59 -15.66 29.03 -27.48
N ALA A 60 -16.24 29.74 -26.52
CA ALA A 60 -16.13 31.20 -26.46
C ALA A 60 -14.69 31.65 -26.16
N LYS A 61 -14.31 32.79 -26.72
CA LYS A 61 -13.03 33.45 -26.42
C LYS A 61 -13.25 34.43 -25.27
N LEU A 62 -12.68 34.13 -24.11
CA LEU A 62 -12.79 34.89 -22.86
C LEU A 62 -11.40 35.34 -22.37
N ASN A 63 -10.41 35.42 -23.25
CA ASN A 63 -9.05 35.81 -22.87
C ASN A 63 -9.04 37.23 -22.29
N HIS A 64 -8.31 37.43 -21.18
CA HIS A 64 -8.20 38.73 -20.48
C HIS A 64 -9.53 39.35 -20.00
N THR A 65 -10.59 38.56 -19.89
CA THR A 65 -11.89 39.03 -19.39
C THR A 65 -11.88 39.33 -17.91
N GLN A 66 -12.69 40.29 -17.48
CA GLN A 66 -12.97 40.56 -16.07
C GLN A 66 -14.29 39.91 -15.70
N ILE A 67 -14.27 38.78 -15.01
CA ILE A 67 -15.45 37.97 -14.63
C ILE A 67 -15.49 37.79 -13.10
N SER A 68 -14.84 38.67 -12.34
CA SER A 68 -14.78 38.59 -10.88
C SER A 68 -16.17 38.71 -10.27
N GLY A 69 -16.51 37.84 -9.31
CA GLY A 69 -17.80 37.83 -8.61
C GLY A 69 -19.01 37.44 -9.48
N ALA A 70 -18.80 37.02 -10.73
CA ALA A 70 -19.89 36.62 -11.60
C ALA A 70 -20.47 35.25 -11.21
N ASN A 71 -21.75 35.04 -11.50
CA ASN A 71 -22.40 33.75 -11.35
C ASN A 71 -22.36 32.97 -12.66
N LEU A 72 -21.49 31.97 -12.74
CA LEU A 72 -21.34 31.00 -13.83
C LEU A 72 -21.82 29.59 -13.41
N SER A 73 -22.61 29.48 -12.34
CA SER A 73 -23.10 28.18 -11.88
C SER A 73 -23.87 27.47 -13.00
N ARG A 74 -23.57 26.19 -13.21
CA ARG A 74 -24.13 25.34 -14.28
C ARG A 74 -23.91 25.86 -15.71
N ALA A 75 -23.05 26.85 -15.92
CA ALA A 75 -22.74 27.32 -17.26
C ALA A 75 -21.93 26.26 -18.04
N ASN A 76 -22.11 26.23 -19.36
CA ASN A 76 -21.32 25.37 -20.24
C ASN A 76 -20.17 26.17 -20.84
N LEU A 77 -18.95 25.91 -20.41
CA LEU A 77 -17.71 26.53 -20.91
C LEU A 77 -16.84 25.52 -21.67
N THR A 78 -17.41 24.42 -22.17
CA THR A 78 -16.65 23.37 -22.86
C THR A 78 -15.80 23.98 -23.99
N HIS A 79 -14.50 23.70 -24.02
CA HIS A 79 -13.53 24.27 -24.96
C HIS A 79 -13.35 25.80 -24.95
N ALA A 80 -13.84 26.52 -23.93
CA ALA A 80 -13.64 27.96 -23.84
C ALA A 80 -12.18 28.34 -23.57
N GLN A 81 -11.79 29.54 -24.01
CA GLN A 81 -10.45 30.12 -23.81
C GLN A 81 -10.51 31.23 -22.75
N LEU A 82 -10.02 30.96 -21.55
CA LEU A 82 -10.02 31.81 -20.36
C LEU A 82 -8.60 32.26 -19.98
N ASN A 83 -7.66 32.29 -20.92
CA ASN A 83 -6.26 32.61 -20.61
C ASN A 83 -6.14 34.02 -20.04
N CYS A 84 -5.42 34.14 -18.91
CA CYS A 84 -5.26 35.39 -18.17
C CYS A 84 -6.59 36.08 -17.78
N ALA A 85 -7.71 35.34 -17.72
CA ALA A 85 -8.98 35.86 -17.26
C ALA A 85 -8.99 36.04 -15.73
N ASN A 86 -9.79 37.00 -15.25
CA ASN A 86 -9.96 37.27 -13.83
C ASN A 86 -11.34 36.77 -13.36
N LEU A 87 -11.36 35.61 -12.72
CA LEU A 87 -12.55 34.97 -12.14
C LEU A 87 -12.47 34.93 -10.59
N VAL A 88 -11.80 35.90 -9.97
CA VAL A 88 -11.74 36.00 -8.51
C VAL A 88 -13.15 36.02 -7.92
N GLN A 89 -13.41 35.16 -6.94
CA GLN A 89 -14.73 35.01 -6.28
C GLN A 89 -15.89 34.68 -7.23
N ALA A 90 -15.64 34.17 -8.43
CA ALA A 90 -16.71 33.70 -9.31
C ALA A 90 -17.35 32.41 -8.77
N ASP A 91 -18.66 32.26 -8.98
CA ASP A 91 -19.40 31.03 -8.70
C ASP A 91 -19.44 30.16 -9.97
N LEU A 92 -18.71 29.07 -9.97
CA LEU A 92 -18.57 28.08 -11.04
C LEU A 92 -19.13 26.70 -10.61
N ARG A 93 -19.99 26.66 -9.57
CA ARG A 93 -20.54 25.40 -9.07
C ARG A 93 -21.26 24.65 -10.18
N GLU A 94 -20.97 23.35 -10.28
CA GLU A 94 -21.54 22.46 -11.29
C GLU A 94 -21.35 22.93 -12.75
N ALA A 95 -20.42 23.86 -13.01
CA ALA A 95 -20.13 24.32 -14.38
C ALA A 95 -19.40 23.23 -15.18
N ILE A 96 -19.63 23.22 -16.49
CA ILE A 96 -18.95 22.30 -17.42
C ILE A 96 -17.76 23.04 -18.01
N LEU A 97 -16.57 22.73 -17.51
CA LEU A 97 -15.28 23.34 -17.87
C LEU A 97 -14.37 22.32 -18.58
N THR A 98 -14.95 21.32 -19.24
CA THR A 98 -14.21 20.27 -19.95
C THR A 98 -13.35 20.88 -21.05
N LYS A 99 -12.06 20.53 -21.08
CA LYS A 99 -11.10 20.96 -22.12
C LYS A 99 -10.97 22.48 -22.26
N ILE A 100 -11.19 23.24 -21.19
CA ILE A 100 -10.90 24.69 -21.22
C ILE A 100 -9.41 24.96 -21.28
N SER A 101 -9.05 26.16 -21.73
CA SER A 101 -7.71 26.72 -21.57
C SER A 101 -7.79 27.91 -20.64
N ALA A 102 -7.32 27.79 -19.39
CA ALA A 102 -7.31 28.86 -18.39
C ALA A 102 -5.89 29.09 -17.84
N VAL A 103 -4.92 29.11 -18.76
CA VAL A 103 -3.51 29.32 -18.44
C VAL A 103 -3.34 30.67 -17.77
N ARG A 104 -2.71 30.68 -16.59
CA ARG A 104 -2.49 31.88 -15.76
C ARG A 104 -3.77 32.68 -15.45
N ALA A 105 -4.93 32.05 -15.50
CA ALA A 105 -6.17 32.67 -15.03
C ALA A 105 -6.15 32.84 -13.50
N ARG A 106 -6.94 33.77 -12.98
CA ARG A 106 -7.10 34.00 -11.55
C ARG A 106 -8.46 33.50 -11.09
N LEU A 107 -8.47 32.45 -10.27
CA LEU A 107 -9.65 31.84 -9.66
C LEU A 107 -9.55 31.85 -8.11
N VAL A 108 -8.88 32.86 -7.56
CA VAL A 108 -8.69 33.03 -6.12
C VAL A 108 -10.07 33.14 -5.45
N TYR A 109 -10.31 32.29 -4.44
CA TYR A 109 -11.60 32.17 -3.75
C TYR A 109 -12.82 31.90 -4.66
N ALA A 110 -12.61 31.37 -5.87
CA ALA A 110 -13.73 30.93 -6.71
C ALA A 110 -14.34 29.63 -6.16
N ASP A 111 -15.64 29.46 -6.37
CA ASP A 111 -16.35 28.23 -6.01
C ASP A 111 -16.52 27.34 -7.24
N LEU A 112 -15.74 26.28 -7.33
CA LEU A 112 -15.78 25.24 -8.37
C LEU A 112 -16.33 23.91 -7.83
N ALA A 113 -17.12 23.93 -6.75
CA ALA A 113 -17.66 22.68 -6.19
C ALA A 113 -18.47 21.91 -7.24
N GLY A 114 -18.14 20.62 -7.41
CA GLY A 114 -18.76 19.75 -8.41
C GLY A 114 -18.53 20.13 -9.87
N ALA A 115 -17.66 21.09 -10.17
CA ALA A 115 -17.39 21.49 -11.54
C ALA A 115 -16.63 20.41 -12.33
N ASN A 116 -16.89 20.31 -13.63
CA ASN A 116 -16.23 19.34 -14.51
C ASN A 116 -15.06 19.99 -15.26
N LEU A 117 -13.84 19.78 -14.79
CA LEU A 117 -12.57 20.32 -15.31
C LEU A 117 -11.73 19.25 -16.03
N ARG A 118 -12.35 18.18 -16.53
CA ARG A 118 -11.63 17.09 -17.21
C ARG A 118 -10.84 17.62 -18.40
N GLU A 119 -9.59 17.17 -18.48
CA GLU A 119 -8.64 17.55 -19.54
C GLU A 119 -8.46 19.09 -19.69
N ALA A 120 -8.77 19.87 -18.65
CA ALA A 120 -8.58 21.31 -18.66
C ALA A 120 -7.08 21.66 -18.59
N ASN A 121 -6.67 22.68 -19.34
CA ASN A 121 -5.35 23.29 -19.18
C ASN A 121 -5.42 24.44 -18.19
N LEU A 122 -4.94 24.17 -16.98
CA LEU A 122 -4.91 25.05 -15.81
C LEU A 122 -3.45 25.42 -15.43
N SER A 123 -2.52 25.37 -16.37
CA SER A 123 -1.11 25.64 -16.08
C SER A 123 -0.90 27.06 -15.55
N GLY A 124 -0.18 27.18 -14.43
CA GLY A 124 0.11 28.44 -13.77
C GLY A 124 -1.13 29.17 -13.22
N VAL A 125 -2.29 28.49 -13.13
CA VAL A 125 -3.53 29.09 -12.61
C VAL A 125 -3.37 29.46 -11.13
N ASP A 126 -4.04 30.52 -10.71
CA ASP A 126 -4.12 30.93 -9.31
C ASP A 126 -5.46 30.51 -8.68
N LEU A 127 -5.45 29.41 -7.94
CA LEU A 127 -6.58 28.78 -7.25
C LEU A 127 -6.47 28.90 -5.72
N ARG A 128 -5.69 29.86 -5.20
CA ARG A 128 -5.53 30.04 -3.74
C ARG A 128 -6.88 30.21 -3.06
N GLY A 129 -7.13 29.40 -2.03
CA GLY A 129 -8.38 29.40 -1.27
C GLY A 129 -9.64 29.05 -2.09
N ALA A 130 -9.50 28.53 -3.30
CA ALA A 130 -10.64 28.11 -4.11
C ALA A 130 -11.31 26.86 -3.53
N ILE A 131 -12.60 26.71 -3.79
CA ILE A 131 -13.39 25.54 -3.38
C ILE A 131 -13.51 24.62 -4.58
N LEU A 132 -12.88 23.45 -4.55
CA LEU A 132 -12.94 22.42 -5.59
C LEU A 132 -13.51 21.10 -5.05
N ARG A 133 -14.33 21.16 -4.00
CA ARG A 133 -14.91 19.97 -3.37
C ARG A 133 -15.69 19.15 -4.40
N GLY A 134 -15.32 17.88 -4.58
CA GLY A 134 -15.96 16.99 -5.56
C GLY A 134 -15.76 17.39 -7.02
N ALA A 135 -14.83 18.30 -7.33
CA ALA A 135 -14.55 18.69 -8.71
C ALA A 135 -13.90 17.53 -9.50
N LEU A 136 -14.18 17.47 -10.80
CA LEU A 136 -13.69 16.43 -11.69
C LEU A 136 -12.52 16.98 -12.51
N LEU A 137 -11.29 16.70 -12.09
CA LEU A 137 -10.03 17.21 -12.65
C LEU A 137 -9.21 16.12 -13.35
N SER A 138 -9.81 14.96 -13.66
CA SER A 138 -9.07 13.84 -14.26
C SER A 138 -8.41 14.24 -15.58
N GLY A 139 -7.12 13.93 -15.73
CA GLY A 139 -6.31 14.27 -16.89
C GLY A 139 -6.06 15.77 -17.09
N SER A 140 -6.35 16.63 -16.12
CA SER A 140 -6.09 18.07 -16.22
C SER A 140 -4.60 18.41 -16.04
N ASN A 141 -4.18 19.54 -16.62
CA ASN A 141 -2.83 20.08 -16.46
C ASN A 141 -2.83 21.24 -15.46
N LEU A 142 -2.31 21.02 -14.26
CA LEU A 142 -2.11 22.00 -13.18
C LEU A 142 -0.61 22.27 -12.92
N CYS A 143 0.27 22.09 -13.90
CA CYS A 143 1.69 22.41 -13.75
C CYS A 143 1.87 23.86 -13.27
N GLU A 144 2.68 24.04 -12.22
CA GLU A 144 2.98 25.33 -11.58
C GLU A 144 1.74 26.08 -11.05
N ALA A 145 0.61 25.40 -10.88
CA ALA A 145 -0.60 26.00 -10.32
C ALA A 145 -0.42 26.36 -8.84
N LYS A 146 -1.09 27.42 -8.40
CA LYS A 146 -1.09 27.88 -7.01
C LYS A 146 -2.41 27.48 -6.35
N LEU A 147 -2.40 26.42 -5.54
CA LEU A 147 -3.54 25.88 -4.81
C LEU A 147 -3.37 25.96 -3.28
N ARG A 148 -2.48 26.82 -2.78
CA ARG A 148 -2.29 27.01 -1.34
C ARG A 148 -3.63 27.26 -0.64
N SER A 149 -3.90 26.49 0.41
CA SER A 149 -5.15 26.52 1.19
C SER A 149 -6.44 26.32 0.39
N ALA A 150 -6.38 25.67 -0.79
CA ALA A 150 -7.56 25.29 -1.54
C ALA A 150 -8.26 24.07 -0.91
N PHE A 151 -9.58 23.94 -1.16
CA PHE A 151 -10.40 22.83 -0.66
C PHE A 151 -10.72 21.84 -1.78
N LEU A 152 -9.96 20.76 -1.87
CA LEU A 152 -10.06 19.70 -2.88
C LEU A 152 -10.61 18.38 -2.30
N SER A 153 -11.31 18.41 -1.17
CA SER A 153 -11.90 17.19 -0.61
C SER A 153 -12.82 16.50 -1.60
N LEU A 154 -12.71 15.17 -1.70
CA LEU A 154 -13.46 14.33 -2.66
C LEU A 154 -13.21 14.67 -4.15
N ALA A 155 -12.24 15.52 -4.50
CA ALA A 155 -11.94 15.84 -5.88
C ALA A 155 -11.30 14.64 -6.61
N ASN A 156 -11.58 14.51 -7.90
CA ASN A 156 -10.95 13.50 -8.75
C ASN A 156 -9.84 14.13 -9.59
N LEU A 157 -8.58 13.93 -9.21
CA LEU A 157 -7.36 14.35 -9.90
C LEU A 157 -6.62 13.16 -10.55
N GLU A 158 -7.31 12.06 -10.84
CA GLU A 158 -6.70 10.88 -11.47
C GLU A 158 -5.99 11.27 -12.78
N SER A 159 -4.75 10.80 -12.93
CA SER A 159 -3.90 11.10 -14.09
C SER A 159 -3.68 12.60 -14.37
N ALA A 160 -3.93 13.49 -13.40
CA ALA A 160 -3.64 14.91 -13.55
C ALA A 160 -2.14 15.18 -13.44
N SER A 161 -1.67 16.28 -14.03
CA SER A 161 -0.28 16.74 -13.90
C SER A 161 -0.21 17.96 -12.99
N LEU A 162 0.37 17.83 -11.80
CA LEU A 162 0.59 18.91 -10.82
C LEU A 162 2.08 19.18 -10.56
N ASN A 163 2.94 18.92 -11.55
CA ASN A 163 4.38 19.13 -11.42
C ASN A 163 4.69 20.58 -10.99
N GLY A 164 5.44 20.74 -9.90
CA GLY A 164 5.82 22.04 -9.35
C GLY A 164 4.66 22.89 -8.80
N ALA A 165 3.46 22.32 -8.62
CA ALA A 165 2.34 23.05 -8.05
C ALA A 165 2.52 23.30 -6.54
N ASP A 166 1.90 24.36 -6.04
CA ASP A 166 1.84 24.67 -4.60
C ASP A 166 0.47 24.30 -4.03
N LEU A 167 0.39 23.17 -3.34
CA LEU A 167 -0.77 22.66 -2.61
C LEU A 167 -0.56 22.76 -1.08
N SER A 168 0.37 23.61 -0.62
CA SER A 168 0.63 23.73 0.81
C SER A 168 -0.64 24.10 1.59
N ARG A 169 -0.85 23.44 2.73
CA ARG A 169 -2.03 23.64 3.61
C ARG A 169 -3.39 23.43 2.94
N SER A 170 -3.44 22.73 1.80
CA SER A 170 -4.70 22.39 1.13
C SER A 170 -5.41 21.23 1.83
N ASP A 171 -6.73 21.14 1.62
CA ASP A 171 -7.54 20.01 2.07
C ASP A 171 -7.80 19.08 0.88
N LEU A 172 -7.14 17.93 0.85
CA LEU A 172 -7.23 16.88 -0.17
C LEU A 172 -7.86 15.60 0.39
N ARG A 173 -8.61 15.68 1.50
CA ARG A 173 -9.22 14.50 2.15
C ARG A 173 -10.07 13.71 1.17
N ALA A 174 -9.86 12.39 1.14
CA ALA A 174 -10.58 11.46 0.29
C ALA A 174 -10.58 11.84 -1.21
N SER A 175 -9.58 12.60 -1.67
CA SER A 175 -9.39 12.88 -3.10
C SER A 175 -8.78 11.67 -3.81
N ASN A 176 -9.03 11.55 -5.11
CA ASN A 176 -8.39 10.56 -5.96
C ASN A 176 -7.25 11.22 -6.74
N LEU A 177 -6.01 10.84 -6.45
CA LEU A 177 -4.79 11.27 -7.12
C LEU A 177 -4.10 10.09 -7.82
N ALA A 178 -4.75 8.94 -7.99
CA ALA A 178 -4.13 7.77 -8.60
C ALA A 178 -3.50 8.09 -9.98
N ASN A 179 -2.33 7.50 -10.25
CA ASN A 179 -1.59 7.67 -11.50
C ASN A 179 -1.22 9.14 -11.88
N SER A 180 -1.28 10.08 -10.93
CA SER A 180 -0.98 11.49 -11.22
C SER A 180 0.52 11.82 -11.13
N GLU A 181 0.91 12.93 -11.75
CA GLU A 181 2.29 13.43 -11.80
C GLU A 181 2.47 14.63 -10.85
N LEU A 182 3.14 14.41 -9.71
CA LEU A 182 3.35 15.39 -8.63
C LEU A 182 4.84 15.62 -8.34
N ARG A 183 5.69 15.62 -9.37
CA ARG A 183 7.13 15.86 -9.16
C ARG A 183 7.35 17.28 -8.65
N LYS A 184 8.19 17.43 -7.62
CA LYS A 184 8.51 18.73 -6.98
C LYS A 184 7.29 19.51 -6.49
N VAL A 185 6.18 18.83 -6.22
CA VAL A 185 4.99 19.48 -5.66
C VAL A 185 5.25 19.91 -4.22
N ASN A 186 4.68 21.04 -3.80
CA ASN A 186 4.63 21.41 -2.40
C ASN A 186 3.28 20.99 -1.79
N LEU A 187 3.29 19.98 -0.94
CA LEU A 187 2.17 19.47 -0.13
C LEU A 187 2.42 19.67 1.38
N SER A 188 3.34 20.57 1.76
CA SER A 188 3.64 20.83 3.17
C SER A 188 2.38 21.22 3.96
N CYS A 189 2.21 20.56 5.11
CA CYS A 189 1.04 20.69 5.98
C CYS A 189 -0.32 20.46 5.28
N ALA A 190 -0.37 19.79 4.12
CA ALA A 190 -1.62 19.44 3.46
C ALA A 190 -2.34 18.29 4.19
N ASN A 191 -3.66 18.25 4.10
CA ASN A 191 -4.46 17.14 4.61
C ASN A 191 -4.83 16.19 3.48
N LEU A 192 -4.20 15.03 3.44
CA LEU A 192 -4.38 13.94 2.48
C LEU A 192 -5.03 12.71 3.14
N SER A 193 -5.71 12.85 4.28
CA SER A 193 -6.33 11.71 4.96
C SER A 193 -7.30 10.98 4.04
N CYS A 194 -7.22 9.65 3.99
CA CYS A 194 -8.02 8.78 3.13
C CYS A 194 -7.87 9.05 1.61
N ALA A 195 -6.87 9.81 1.17
CA ALA A 195 -6.66 10.06 -0.25
C ALA A 195 -6.09 8.82 -0.96
N ASN A 196 -6.46 8.63 -2.22
CA ASN A 196 -5.84 7.62 -3.08
C ASN A 196 -4.67 8.24 -3.85
N LEU A 197 -3.45 7.90 -3.46
CA LEU A 197 -2.16 8.27 -4.07
C LEU A 197 -1.48 7.05 -4.70
N SER A 198 -2.20 5.96 -4.98
CA SER A 198 -1.64 4.77 -5.60
C SER A 198 -0.94 5.13 -6.91
N THR A 199 0.22 4.50 -7.15
CA THR A 199 1.08 4.65 -8.34
C THR A 199 1.50 6.09 -8.69
N THR A 200 1.26 7.05 -7.80
CA THR A 200 1.48 8.48 -8.03
C THR A 200 2.97 8.81 -8.04
N ASN A 201 3.39 9.75 -8.89
CA ASN A 201 4.78 10.19 -8.96
C ASN A 201 5.03 11.41 -8.05
N LEU A 202 5.49 11.18 -6.83
CA LEU A 202 5.80 12.18 -5.80
C LEU A 202 7.31 12.44 -5.64
N ARG A 203 8.11 12.20 -6.68
CA ARG A 203 9.56 12.40 -6.59
C ARG A 203 9.91 13.85 -6.28
N TRP A 204 10.76 14.04 -5.27
CA TRP A 204 11.18 15.35 -4.76
C TRP A 204 10.02 16.23 -4.27
N ALA A 205 8.88 15.63 -3.93
CA ALA A 205 7.77 16.36 -3.32
C ALA A 205 8.11 16.79 -1.88
N ASP A 206 7.58 17.92 -1.46
CA ASP A 206 7.59 18.34 -0.06
C ASP A 206 6.25 17.97 0.59
N LEU A 207 6.26 16.95 1.46
CA LEU A 207 5.14 16.46 2.26
C LEU A 207 5.37 16.73 3.75
N SER A 208 6.27 17.65 4.11
CA SER A 208 6.61 17.93 5.50
C SER A 208 5.38 18.34 6.32
N GLY A 209 5.18 17.68 7.46
CA GLY A 209 4.02 17.87 8.34
C GLY A 209 2.66 17.57 7.70
N ALA A 210 2.61 16.91 6.53
CA ALA A 210 1.35 16.54 5.90
C ALA A 210 0.64 15.43 6.69
N THR A 211 -0.71 15.41 6.64
CA THR A 211 -1.51 14.33 7.21
C THR A 211 -1.90 13.36 6.11
N LEU A 212 -1.34 12.15 6.13
CA LEU A 212 -1.56 11.05 5.18
C LEU A 212 -2.23 9.85 5.85
N SER A 213 -2.90 10.06 6.99
CA SER A 213 -3.52 8.98 7.73
C SER A 213 -4.56 8.25 6.87
N TRP A 214 -4.52 6.93 6.83
CA TRP A 214 -5.40 6.11 5.97
C TRP A 214 -5.28 6.36 4.45
N ALA A 215 -4.25 7.07 4.00
CA ALA A 215 -4.01 7.26 2.57
C ALA A 215 -3.47 5.98 1.92
N ASP A 216 -3.85 5.74 0.67
CA ASP A 216 -3.28 4.66 -0.15
C ASP A 216 -2.15 5.21 -1.01
N LEU A 217 -0.91 4.87 -0.70
CA LEU A 217 0.32 5.18 -1.42
C LEU A 217 0.93 3.92 -2.08
N SER A 218 0.12 2.88 -2.32
CA SER A 218 0.62 1.62 -2.90
C SER A 218 1.28 1.87 -4.26
N GLY A 219 2.54 1.46 -4.42
CA GLY A 219 3.34 1.67 -5.62
C GLY A 219 3.71 3.14 -5.90
N ALA A 220 3.48 4.07 -4.97
CA ALA A 220 3.83 5.47 -5.15
C ALA A 220 5.36 5.66 -5.26
N LYS A 221 5.78 6.62 -6.08
CA LYS A 221 7.19 6.95 -6.33
C LYS A 221 7.56 8.18 -5.51
N LEU A 222 8.11 7.97 -4.31
CA LEU A 222 8.47 8.99 -3.33
C LEU A 222 9.99 9.25 -3.27
N SER A 223 10.75 8.86 -4.30
CA SER A 223 12.21 8.99 -4.26
C SER A 223 12.63 10.45 -4.04
N GLY A 224 13.43 10.70 -3.00
CA GLY A 224 13.87 12.02 -2.59
C GLY A 224 12.78 12.96 -2.05
N ALA A 225 11.61 12.44 -1.67
CA ALA A 225 10.55 13.24 -1.08
C ALA A 225 10.85 13.58 0.38
N ASN A 226 10.43 14.77 0.82
CA ASN A 226 10.50 15.19 2.23
C ASN A 226 9.19 14.84 2.93
N LEU A 227 9.21 13.86 3.83
CA LEU A 227 8.10 13.42 4.68
C LEU A 227 8.34 13.76 6.16
N MET A 228 9.24 14.71 6.46
CA MET A 228 9.59 15.07 7.83
C MET A 228 8.34 15.45 8.64
N GLY A 229 8.13 14.79 9.77
CA GLY A 229 6.98 15.02 10.65
C GLY A 229 5.61 14.67 10.04
N ALA A 230 5.56 14.01 8.89
CA ALA A 230 4.30 13.62 8.26
C ALA A 230 3.59 12.52 9.07
N ASN A 231 2.25 12.54 9.08
CA ASN A 231 1.43 11.52 9.72
C ASN A 231 0.96 10.48 8.71
N LEU A 232 1.60 9.32 8.67
CA LEU A 232 1.30 8.16 7.84
C LEU A 232 0.57 7.05 8.63
N SER A 233 -0.09 7.38 9.75
CA SER A 233 -0.76 6.35 10.56
C SER A 233 -1.83 5.62 9.75
N ASN A 234 -1.86 4.28 9.78
CA ASN A 234 -2.75 3.44 8.98
C ASN A 234 -2.65 3.64 7.45
N ALA A 235 -1.58 4.25 6.94
CA ALA A 235 -1.38 4.41 5.50
C ALA A 235 -0.91 3.11 4.85
N HIS A 236 -1.26 2.91 3.57
CA HIS A 236 -0.79 1.79 2.77
C HIS A 236 0.34 2.25 1.86
N LEU A 237 1.57 1.78 2.07
CA LEU A 237 2.77 2.06 1.28
C LEU A 237 3.32 0.79 0.61
N LEU A 238 2.46 -0.18 0.29
CA LEU A 238 2.87 -1.44 -0.34
C LEU A 238 3.69 -1.17 -1.61
N ASN A 239 4.88 -1.75 -1.72
CA ASN A 239 5.78 -1.56 -2.86
C ASN A 239 6.10 -0.09 -3.21
N ALA A 240 5.95 0.85 -2.28
CA ALA A 240 6.30 2.24 -2.50
C ALA A 240 7.83 2.43 -2.60
N SER A 241 8.28 3.35 -3.46
CA SER A 241 9.70 3.70 -3.57
C SER A 241 10.01 4.94 -2.74
N LEU A 242 10.66 4.75 -1.59
CA LEU A 242 11.07 5.78 -0.64
C LEU A 242 12.59 6.02 -0.68
N VAL A 243 13.25 5.71 -1.81
CA VAL A 243 14.69 5.85 -1.98
C VAL A 243 15.10 7.32 -1.77
N HIS A 244 16.06 7.60 -0.88
CA HIS A 244 16.45 8.96 -0.47
C HIS A 244 15.33 9.80 0.18
N ALA A 245 14.19 9.21 0.58
CA ALA A 245 13.14 9.96 1.26
C ALA A 245 13.55 10.31 2.69
N ASP A 246 13.12 11.49 3.15
CA ASP A 246 13.31 11.94 4.52
C ASP A 246 12.04 11.69 5.33
N LEU A 247 12.04 10.66 6.18
CA LEU A 247 10.96 10.31 7.10
C LEU A 247 11.29 10.70 8.55
N THR A 248 12.19 11.66 8.76
CA THR A 248 12.57 12.14 10.08
C THR A 248 11.33 12.54 10.88
N GLN A 249 11.16 11.99 12.08
CA GLN A 249 10.00 12.24 12.95
C GLN A 249 8.63 11.90 12.33
N ALA A 250 8.57 11.15 11.23
CA ALA A 250 7.30 10.73 10.64
C ALA A 250 6.58 9.73 11.56
N ARG A 251 5.24 9.79 11.57
CA ARG A 251 4.40 8.87 12.33
C ARG A 251 3.89 7.76 11.42
N LEU A 252 4.38 6.54 11.58
CA LEU A 252 4.05 5.36 10.75
C LEU A 252 3.22 4.32 11.51
N ILE A 253 2.56 4.70 12.60
CA ILE A 253 1.82 3.76 13.46
C ILE A 253 0.75 3.00 12.65
N GLN A 254 0.79 1.67 12.68
CA GLN A 254 -0.08 0.77 11.91
C GLN A 254 0.00 0.95 10.38
N ALA A 255 1.06 1.57 9.86
CA ALA A 255 1.26 1.67 8.41
C ALA A 255 1.64 0.30 7.82
N ASN A 256 1.18 0.03 6.60
CA ASN A 256 1.55 -1.17 5.85
C ASN A 256 2.46 -0.81 4.69
N TRP A 257 3.76 -1.06 4.83
CA TRP A 257 4.77 -0.74 3.82
C TRP A 257 5.55 -1.96 3.30
N ILE A 258 4.95 -3.15 3.35
CA ILE A 258 5.61 -4.38 2.85
C ILE A 258 6.04 -4.18 1.39
N GLY A 259 7.27 -4.56 1.06
CA GLY A 259 7.86 -4.39 -0.27
C GLY A 259 8.39 -2.98 -0.55
N ALA A 260 8.27 -2.03 0.38
CA ALA A 260 8.77 -0.68 0.19
C ALA A 260 10.30 -0.64 0.11
N ASP A 261 10.79 0.27 -0.73
CA ASP A 261 12.22 0.51 -0.92
C ASP A 261 12.65 1.77 -0.15
N LEU A 262 13.29 1.56 1.00
CA LEU A 262 13.82 2.56 1.93
C LEU A 262 15.33 2.79 1.71
N SER A 263 15.88 2.41 0.55
CA SER A 263 17.32 2.55 0.32
C SER A 263 17.75 4.02 0.45
N VAL A 264 18.74 4.27 1.30
CA VAL A 264 19.27 5.62 1.61
C VAL A 264 18.18 6.57 2.16
N ALA A 265 17.08 6.06 2.71
CA ALA A 265 16.09 6.86 3.41
C ALA A 265 16.58 7.26 4.81
N THR A 266 16.03 8.34 5.37
CA THR A 266 16.28 8.77 6.75
C THR A 266 15.05 8.52 7.60
N LEU A 267 15.18 7.78 8.72
CA LEU A 267 14.07 7.44 9.62
C LEU A 267 14.30 7.87 11.08
N THR A 268 15.32 8.69 11.33
CA THR A 268 15.64 9.14 12.69
C THR A 268 14.44 9.81 13.34
N GLY A 269 14.05 9.30 14.51
CA GLY A 269 12.91 9.77 15.29
C GLY A 269 11.54 9.36 14.77
N ALA A 270 11.46 8.49 13.76
CA ALA A 270 10.19 7.98 13.27
C ALA A 270 9.48 7.13 14.35
N LYS A 271 8.14 7.20 14.36
CA LYS A 271 7.27 6.47 15.27
C LYS A 271 6.76 5.20 14.60
N LEU A 272 7.21 4.04 15.06
CA LEU A 272 7.01 2.73 14.45
C LEU A 272 6.33 1.79 15.44
N TYR A 273 4.99 1.80 15.47
CA TYR A 273 4.23 0.84 16.28
C TYR A 273 3.28 0.03 15.41
N ALA A 274 3.25 -1.29 15.63
CA ALA A 274 2.44 -2.23 14.85
C ALA A 274 2.68 -2.13 13.32
N VAL A 275 3.95 -1.95 12.92
CA VAL A 275 4.39 -1.86 11.53
C VAL A 275 5.19 -3.10 11.18
N SER A 276 4.94 -3.70 10.00
CA SER A 276 5.74 -4.84 9.52
C SER A 276 7.19 -4.42 9.30
N ARG A 277 8.18 -5.16 9.79
CA ARG A 277 9.61 -4.89 9.50
C ARG A 277 10.16 -5.81 8.42
N CYS A 278 9.29 -6.65 7.86
CA CYS A 278 9.66 -7.67 6.91
C CYS A 278 9.48 -7.23 5.46
N GLY A 279 10.38 -7.68 4.58
CA GLY A 279 10.25 -7.49 3.14
C GLY A 279 10.50 -6.05 2.67
N LEU A 280 11.23 -5.26 3.45
CA LEU A 280 11.69 -3.93 3.07
C LEU A 280 13.08 -4.03 2.44
N LYS A 281 13.43 -3.05 1.61
CA LYS A 281 14.82 -2.82 1.19
C LYS A 281 15.35 -1.63 1.94
N ALA A 282 16.34 -1.81 2.82
CA ALA A 282 16.87 -0.72 3.64
C ALA A 282 18.39 -0.56 3.47
N GLU A 283 18.91 -0.65 2.24
CA GLU A 283 20.33 -0.47 1.98
C GLU A 283 20.75 0.99 2.19
N GLY A 284 21.75 1.24 3.03
CA GLY A 284 22.22 2.59 3.33
C GLY A 284 21.25 3.45 4.13
N ILE A 285 20.24 2.85 4.77
CA ILE A 285 19.29 3.56 5.64
C ILE A 285 20.02 4.31 6.76
N THR A 286 19.56 5.52 7.05
CA THR A 286 20.04 6.32 8.19
C THR A 286 18.95 6.36 9.26
N CYS A 287 19.23 5.79 10.42
CA CYS A 287 18.29 5.75 11.53
C CYS A 287 19.05 5.64 12.86
N GLU A 288 19.13 6.73 13.61
CA GLU A 288 19.85 6.78 14.88
C GLU A 288 18.98 6.34 16.07
N TRP A 289 17.67 6.58 15.98
CA TRP A 289 16.69 6.14 16.96
C TRP A 289 15.29 6.10 16.37
N VAL A 290 14.42 5.28 16.95
CA VAL A 290 12.99 5.20 16.66
C VAL A 290 12.19 5.16 17.95
N ASP A 291 10.92 5.53 17.86
CA ASP A 291 9.96 5.40 18.94
C ASP A 291 8.99 4.24 18.63
N LEU A 292 9.01 3.22 19.48
CA LEU A 292 8.19 2.02 19.36
C LEU A 292 6.93 2.08 20.22
N SER A 293 6.67 3.20 20.90
CA SER A 293 5.51 3.34 21.77
C SER A 293 4.19 3.32 20.98
N PRO A 294 3.10 2.76 21.54
CA PRO A 294 1.79 2.71 20.89
C PRO A 294 1.27 4.06 20.40
N ASP A 295 1.51 5.11 21.19
CA ASP A 295 1.03 6.46 20.91
C ASP A 295 2.09 7.36 20.27
N GLY A 296 3.34 6.89 20.16
CA GLY A 296 4.46 7.71 19.72
C GLY A 296 4.76 8.84 20.71
N ASP A 297 4.73 8.52 22.00
CA ASP A 297 4.87 9.41 23.15
C ASP A 297 6.28 9.38 23.77
N HIS A 298 7.23 8.74 23.09
CA HIS A 298 8.61 8.55 23.53
C HIS A 298 8.79 7.64 24.76
N SER A 299 7.75 6.88 25.17
CA SER A 299 7.88 5.93 26.29
C SER A 299 8.75 4.71 25.95
N GLN A 300 8.96 4.40 24.66
CA GLN A 300 9.76 3.26 24.20
C GLN A 300 10.70 3.69 23.08
N ILE A 301 11.82 4.34 23.43
CA ILE A 301 12.84 4.73 22.46
C ILE A 301 13.85 3.60 22.28
N LEU A 302 14.12 3.25 21.02
CA LEU A 302 15.21 2.36 20.62
C LEU A 302 16.27 3.16 19.88
N SER A 303 17.48 3.25 20.44
CA SER A 303 18.65 3.78 19.74
C SER A 303 19.33 2.69 18.92
N LEU A 304 19.79 3.03 17.73
CA LEU A 304 20.36 2.10 16.76
C LEU A 304 21.69 2.66 16.22
N SER A 305 22.72 1.83 16.20
CA SER A 305 23.88 2.05 15.35
C SER A 305 23.53 1.83 13.87
N ARG A 306 24.44 2.22 12.97
CA ARG A 306 24.23 2.06 11.52
C ARG A 306 24.01 0.59 11.11
N GLU A 307 24.72 -0.35 11.73
CA GLU A 307 24.57 -1.78 11.42
C GLU A 307 23.27 -2.36 11.99
N GLU A 308 22.91 -1.95 13.21
CA GLU A 308 21.65 -2.37 13.84
C GLU A 308 20.44 -1.85 13.07
N ALA A 309 20.47 -0.60 12.59
CA ALA A 309 19.42 -0.05 11.74
C ALA A 309 19.21 -0.89 10.46
N LYS A 310 20.30 -1.27 9.79
CA LYS A 310 20.23 -2.13 8.61
C LYS A 310 19.55 -3.48 8.94
N ASN A 311 19.90 -4.10 10.05
CA ASN A 311 19.32 -5.39 10.44
C ASN A 311 17.86 -5.23 10.91
N PHE A 312 17.54 -4.14 11.60
CA PHE A 312 16.21 -3.85 12.12
C PHE A 312 15.15 -3.70 11.01
N PHE A 313 15.53 -3.11 9.87
CA PHE A 313 14.64 -2.88 8.72
C PHE A 313 14.77 -3.91 7.59
N ASN A 314 15.74 -4.83 7.62
CA ASN A 314 15.86 -5.90 6.62
C ASN A 314 15.45 -7.27 7.20
N GLU A 315 14.45 -7.30 8.07
CA GLU A 315 13.94 -8.58 8.53
C GLU A 315 13.28 -9.35 7.38
N THR A 316 13.42 -10.67 7.39
CA THR A 316 12.75 -11.56 6.45
C THR A 316 11.43 -12.06 7.04
N LEU A 317 10.45 -12.36 6.20
CA LEU A 317 9.26 -13.06 6.67
C LEU A 317 9.70 -14.44 7.22
N PRO A 318 9.33 -14.78 8.47
CA PRO A 318 9.59 -16.11 8.99
C PRO A 318 8.83 -17.16 8.17
N ILE A 319 9.52 -18.22 7.75
CA ILE A 319 8.94 -19.25 6.88
C ILE A 319 9.25 -20.66 7.35
N VAL A 320 8.34 -21.57 7.02
CA VAL A 320 8.56 -23.03 7.11
C VAL A 320 8.64 -23.57 5.68
N LYS A 321 9.73 -24.28 5.37
CA LYS A 321 9.92 -24.98 4.10
C LYS A 321 9.85 -26.49 4.32
N ILE A 322 9.03 -27.16 3.53
CA ILE A 322 9.05 -28.61 3.40
C ILE A 322 9.51 -28.92 1.98
N VAL A 323 10.73 -29.42 1.86
CA VAL A 323 11.27 -29.90 0.60
C VAL A 323 10.99 -31.39 0.51
N VAL A 324 10.32 -31.81 -0.55
CA VAL A 324 9.97 -33.19 -0.85
C VAL A 324 10.85 -33.64 -2.00
N ASP A 325 11.54 -34.77 -1.86
CA ASP A 325 12.44 -35.33 -2.88
C ASP A 325 11.67 -36.11 -3.96
N ALA A 326 10.57 -35.49 -4.43
CA ALA A 326 9.76 -35.95 -5.55
C ALA A 326 9.10 -34.74 -6.25
N PRO A 327 8.89 -34.82 -7.58
CA PRO A 327 8.10 -33.82 -8.30
C PRO A 327 6.60 -33.96 -7.96
N LEU A 328 5.91 -32.83 -7.84
CA LEU A 328 4.48 -32.79 -7.56
C LEU A 328 3.69 -33.14 -8.82
N ASN A 329 2.94 -34.24 -8.77
CA ASN A 329 2.01 -34.62 -9.81
C ASN A 329 0.58 -34.10 -9.52
N ILE A 330 -0.32 -34.25 -10.49
CA ILE A 330 -1.68 -33.70 -10.40
C ILE A 330 -2.52 -34.35 -9.29
N ASN A 331 -2.37 -35.66 -9.07
CA ASN A 331 -3.12 -36.39 -8.05
C ASN A 331 -2.63 -36.00 -6.65
N ALA A 332 -1.31 -35.99 -6.45
CA ALA A 332 -0.69 -35.52 -5.23
C ALA A 332 -1.07 -34.07 -4.90
N ASN A 333 -1.18 -33.19 -5.90
CA ASN A 333 -1.62 -31.81 -5.69
C ASN A 333 -3.07 -31.73 -5.21
N LEU A 334 -4.00 -32.46 -5.83
CA LEU A 334 -5.41 -32.50 -5.39
C LEU A 334 -5.54 -33.05 -3.96
N THR A 335 -4.79 -34.09 -3.64
CA THR A 335 -4.73 -34.64 -2.28
C THR A 335 -4.17 -33.64 -1.29
N LEU A 336 -3.07 -32.94 -1.62
CA LEU A 336 -2.49 -31.89 -0.76
C LEU A 336 -3.50 -30.78 -0.46
N VAL A 337 -4.24 -30.31 -1.47
CA VAL A 337 -5.27 -29.27 -1.29
C VAL A 337 -6.33 -29.75 -0.30
N SER A 338 -6.85 -30.96 -0.48
CA SER A 338 -7.86 -31.54 0.43
C SER A 338 -7.34 -31.67 1.87
N MET A 339 -6.10 -32.16 2.03
CA MET A 339 -5.50 -32.35 3.36
C MET A 339 -5.26 -31.02 4.07
N TYR A 340 -4.71 -30.02 3.39
CA TYR A 340 -4.48 -28.71 4.02
C TYR A 340 -5.76 -27.95 4.29
N ASP A 341 -6.79 -28.09 3.45
CA ASP A 341 -8.11 -27.52 3.72
C ASP A 341 -8.70 -28.11 5.02
N GLN A 342 -8.64 -29.43 5.20
CA GLN A 342 -9.08 -30.08 6.44
C GLN A 342 -8.27 -29.65 7.66
N ILE A 343 -6.94 -29.50 7.52
CA ILE A 343 -6.07 -29.01 8.59
C ILE A 343 -6.45 -27.57 8.95
N ALA A 344 -6.67 -26.70 7.97
CA ALA A 344 -7.00 -25.29 8.17
C ALA A 344 -8.36 -25.07 8.85
N HIS A 345 -9.32 -25.99 8.67
CA HIS A 345 -10.60 -25.96 9.39
C HIS A 345 -10.42 -26.15 10.90
N VAL A 346 -9.41 -26.93 11.31
CA VAL A 346 -9.15 -27.23 12.73
C VAL A 346 -8.13 -26.25 13.32
N TYR A 347 -7.14 -25.86 12.52
CA TYR A 347 -6.03 -24.99 12.90
C TYR A 347 -6.05 -23.73 12.03
N PRO A 348 -6.74 -22.68 12.49
CA PRO A 348 -6.76 -21.38 11.85
C PRO A 348 -5.36 -20.86 11.48
N GLU A 349 -4.31 -21.21 12.22
CA GLU A 349 -2.96 -20.75 11.94
C GLU A 349 -2.42 -21.18 10.54
N LEU A 350 -3.02 -22.20 9.90
CA LEU A 350 -2.71 -22.63 8.53
C LEU A 350 -3.70 -22.07 7.48
N HIS A 351 -4.26 -20.86 7.69
CA HIS A 351 -5.26 -20.28 6.78
C HIS A 351 -4.78 -20.03 5.35
N GLN A 352 -3.46 -19.84 5.14
CA GLN A 352 -2.93 -19.57 3.81
C GLN A 352 -2.35 -20.84 3.20
N PRO A 353 -2.72 -21.18 1.94
CA PRO A 353 -2.11 -22.30 1.24
C PRO A 353 -0.61 -22.04 1.05
N PRO A 354 0.23 -23.08 1.05
CA PRO A 354 1.66 -22.91 0.81
C PRO A 354 1.91 -22.40 -0.60
N SER A 355 2.97 -21.61 -0.76
CA SER A 355 3.57 -21.41 -2.08
C SER A 355 4.31 -22.68 -2.49
N ILE A 356 4.10 -23.15 -3.71
CA ILE A 356 4.63 -24.43 -4.21
C ILE A 356 5.60 -24.16 -5.36
N GLU A 357 6.85 -24.61 -5.20
CA GLU A 357 7.86 -24.61 -6.26
C GLU A 357 8.10 -26.05 -6.70
N VAL A 358 7.76 -26.37 -7.96
CA VAL A 358 7.93 -27.72 -8.53
C VAL A 358 9.15 -27.73 -9.45
N GLY A 359 10.19 -28.46 -9.06
CA GLY A 359 11.38 -28.75 -9.87
C GLY A 359 11.35 -30.16 -10.46
N ALA A 360 12.34 -30.48 -11.29
CA ALA A 360 12.40 -31.76 -12.01
C ALA A 360 12.39 -33.00 -11.08
N ASN A 361 13.04 -32.89 -9.92
CA ASN A 361 13.18 -34.00 -8.96
C ASN A 361 12.66 -33.64 -7.55
N ARG A 362 12.18 -32.42 -7.34
CA ARG A 362 11.87 -31.90 -6.00
C ARG A 362 10.69 -30.96 -6.02
N THR A 363 9.98 -30.92 -4.91
CA THR A 363 8.92 -29.94 -4.67
C THR A 363 9.18 -29.24 -3.35
N THR A 364 9.12 -27.91 -3.34
CA THR A 364 9.24 -27.12 -2.12
C THR A 364 7.89 -26.50 -1.78
N LEU A 365 7.38 -26.80 -0.58
CA LEU A 365 6.22 -26.14 0.01
C LEU A 365 6.71 -25.07 0.99
N ILE A 366 6.25 -23.83 0.82
CA ILE A 366 6.67 -22.67 1.63
C ILE A 366 5.45 -22.11 2.35
N PHE A 367 5.50 -22.09 3.68
CA PHE A 367 4.47 -21.53 4.54
C PHE A 367 4.99 -20.29 5.25
N ASN A 368 4.21 -19.21 5.26
CA ASN A 368 4.54 -17.98 5.96
C ASN A 368 4.04 -18.04 7.40
N SER A 369 4.82 -17.54 8.36
CA SER A 369 4.46 -17.53 9.77
C SER A 369 5.00 -16.31 10.51
N ASN A 370 4.67 -16.22 11.79
CA ASN A 370 5.38 -15.40 12.76
C ASN A 370 6.45 -16.25 13.45
N ASN A 371 7.55 -15.63 13.91
CA ASN A 371 8.63 -16.35 14.58
C ASN A 371 8.14 -17.24 15.75
N ALA A 372 7.20 -16.73 16.53
CA ALA A 372 6.62 -17.45 17.67
C ALA A 372 5.83 -18.70 17.27
N GLN A 373 5.44 -18.85 16.00
CA GLN A 373 4.63 -19.97 15.51
C GLN A 373 5.40 -20.89 14.56
N LEU A 374 6.67 -20.62 14.24
CA LEU A 374 7.45 -21.41 13.26
C LEU A 374 7.46 -22.91 13.56
N LEU A 375 7.77 -23.28 14.81
CA LEU A 375 7.81 -24.70 15.22
C LEU A 375 6.41 -25.33 15.19
N PHE A 376 5.38 -24.57 15.55
CA PHE A 376 4.00 -25.04 15.53
C PHE A 376 3.50 -25.24 14.09
N LEU A 377 3.75 -24.28 13.21
CA LEU A 377 3.38 -24.37 11.80
C LEU A 377 4.14 -25.51 11.11
N ALA A 378 5.42 -25.72 11.43
CA ALA A 378 6.18 -26.87 10.95
C ALA A 378 5.59 -28.21 11.40
N TYR A 379 5.07 -28.27 12.64
CA TYR A 379 4.38 -29.44 13.17
C TYR A 379 3.12 -29.79 12.36
N LEU A 380 2.33 -28.78 11.97
CA LEU A 380 1.12 -28.97 11.18
C LEU A 380 1.42 -29.25 9.70
N ALA A 381 2.35 -28.50 9.10
CA ALA A 381 2.64 -28.57 7.69
C ALA A 381 3.17 -29.96 7.25
N ILE A 382 3.87 -30.69 8.13
CA ILE A 382 4.43 -32.00 7.80
C ILE A 382 3.41 -33.15 7.85
N ILE A 383 2.20 -32.92 8.37
CA ILE A 383 1.16 -33.96 8.58
C ILE A 383 0.90 -34.85 7.35
N PRO A 384 0.85 -34.32 6.11
CA PRO A 384 0.60 -35.15 4.93
C PRO A 384 1.65 -36.22 4.62
N PHE A 385 2.89 -36.06 5.12
CA PHE A 385 4.04 -36.83 4.66
C PHE A 385 4.35 -38.06 5.54
N GLN A 386 5.06 -39.04 4.97
CA GLN A 386 5.53 -40.22 5.71
C GLN A 386 6.41 -39.86 6.92
N ASP A 387 7.24 -38.84 6.75
CA ASP A 387 8.21 -38.40 7.76
C ASP A 387 7.61 -37.66 8.96
N LYS A 388 6.29 -37.44 8.98
CA LYS A 388 5.61 -36.65 10.03
C LYS A 388 6.02 -37.04 11.45
N LEU A 389 6.09 -38.34 11.75
CA LEU A 389 6.41 -38.84 13.08
C LEU A 389 7.86 -38.53 13.47
N ALA A 390 8.78 -38.60 12.50
CA ALA A 390 10.18 -38.27 12.73
C ALA A 390 10.35 -36.77 12.98
N THR A 391 9.73 -35.91 12.16
CA THR A 391 9.73 -34.46 12.34
C THR A 391 9.06 -34.05 13.65
N HIS A 392 7.93 -34.65 14.02
CA HIS A 392 7.25 -34.39 15.30
C HIS A 392 8.14 -34.73 16.50
N ARG A 393 8.87 -35.85 16.46
CA ARG A 393 9.83 -36.22 17.52
C ARG A 393 10.95 -35.19 17.66
N GLN A 394 11.45 -34.64 16.55
CA GLN A 394 12.48 -33.58 16.58
C GLN A 394 11.98 -32.29 17.22
N ILE A 395 10.79 -31.84 16.80
CA ILE A 395 10.17 -30.64 17.37
C ILE A 395 9.97 -30.80 18.88
N ILE A 396 9.51 -31.97 19.33
CA ILE A 396 9.36 -32.27 20.77
C ILE A 396 10.73 -32.30 21.47
N ALA A 397 11.78 -32.82 20.84
CA ALA A 397 13.13 -32.80 21.39
C ALA A 397 13.66 -31.37 21.55
N PHE A 398 13.47 -30.49 20.56
CA PHE A 398 13.79 -29.07 20.67
C PHE A 398 13.09 -28.40 21.86
N LEU A 399 11.79 -28.67 22.03
CA LEU A 399 11.03 -28.12 23.16
C LEU A 399 11.54 -28.62 24.53
N LYS A 400 11.93 -29.90 24.64
CA LYS A 400 12.50 -30.45 25.87
C LYS A 400 13.83 -29.79 26.24
N ILE A 401 14.69 -29.53 25.25
CA ILE A 401 15.97 -28.82 25.44
C ILE A 401 15.72 -27.39 25.94
N LEU A 402 14.72 -26.71 25.38
CA LEU A 402 14.35 -25.36 25.82
C LEU A 402 13.80 -25.36 27.25
N GLN A 403 12.97 -26.34 27.59
CA GLN A 403 12.44 -26.51 28.95
C GLN A 403 13.55 -26.74 29.98
N SER A 404 14.57 -27.54 29.66
CA SER A 404 15.69 -27.77 30.58
C SER A 404 16.55 -26.52 30.81
N LYS A 405 16.76 -25.68 29.79
CA LYS A 405 17.52 -24.43 29.93
C LYS A 405 16.73 -23.34 30.67
N GLU A 406 15.40 -23.38 30.60
CA GLU A 406 14.48 -22.51 31.37
C GLU A 406 14.62 -22.68 32.89
N LEU A 407 14.90 -23.91 33.33
CA LEU A 407 15.08 -24.27 34.75
C LEU A 407 16.40 -23.72 35.35
N GLU A 408 17.39 -23.36 34.53
CA GLU A 408 18.69 -22.85 34.99
C GLU A 408 18.74 -21.31 35.12
N ASN A 409 17.95 -20.56 34.34
CA ASN A 409 17.97 -19.09 34.33
C ASN A 409 16.58 -18.49 34.63
N SER A 410 16.26 -18.34 35.91
CA SER A 410 14.92 -18.01 36.41
C SER A 410 14.46 -16.54 36.28
N ALA A 411 15.06 -15.69 35.44
CA ALA A 411 14.77 -14.24 35.48
C ALA A 411 14.82 -13.47 34.14
N SER A 412 14.28 -13.98 33.02
CA SER A 412 14.13 -13.15 31.80
C SER A 412 12.76 -13.30 31.11
N GLN A 413 12.30 -12.22 30.46
CA GLN A 413 11.04 -12.14 29.69
C GLN A 413 10.92 -13.22 28.60
N ASN A 414 12.05 -13.77 28.12
CA ASN A 414 12.11 -14.86 27.16
C ASN A 414 11.40 -16.15 27.64
N ASN A 415 11.34 -16.39 28.96
CA ASN A 415 10.71 -17.60 29.51
C ASN A 415 9.18 -17.64 29.33
N MET A 416 8.49 -16.48 29.28
CA MET A 416 7.02 -16.47 29.12
C MET A 416 6.59 -16.85 27.70
N GLN A 417 7.36 -16.47 26.68
CA GLN A 417 7.12 -16.84 25.29
C GLN A 417 7.41 -18.31 25.03
N ILE A 418 8.52 -18.81 25.57
CA ILE A 418 8.86 -20.24 25.52
C ILE A 418 7.74 -21.08 26.15
N ARG A 419 7.22 -20.68 27.31
CA ARG A 419 6.04 -21.32 27.95
C ARG A 419 4.79 -21.29 27.08
N LYS A 420 4.49 -20.16 26.43
CA LYS A 420 3.32 -20.03 25.55
C LYS A 420 3.45 -20.93 24.32
N LEU A 421 4.63 -20.98 23.70
CA LEU A 421 4.92 -21.86 22.56
C LEU A 421 4.81 -23.34 22.94
N ILE A 422 5.39 -23.72 24.08
CA ILE A 422 5.27 -25.07 24.63
C ILE A 422 3.80 -25.43 24.87
N ALA A 423 3.02 -24.53 25.49
CA ALA A 423 1.60 -24.75 25.76
C ALA A 423 0.79 -24.93 24.46
N GLN A 424 1.03 -24.11 23.44
CA GLN A 424 0.36 -24.20 22.14
C GLN A 424 0.69 -25.51 21.42
N ILE A 425 1.96 -25.92 21.36
CA ILE A 425 2.36 -27.17 20.71
C ILE A 425 1.81 -28.38 21.49
N ASN A 426 1.84 -28.36 22.83
CA ASN A 426 1.25 -29.43 23.64
C ASN A 426 -0.28 -29.54 23.47
N GLN A 427 -0.96 -28.40 23.37
CA GLN A 427 -2.39 -28.35 23.07
C GLN A 427 -2.69 -28.95 21.70
N ALA A 428 -1.90 -28.62 20.68
CA ALA A 428 -2.03 -29.19 19.35
C ALA A 428 -1.75 -30.71 19.32
N ILE A 429 -0.71 -31.17 20.03
CA ILE A 429 -0.43 -32.61 20.21
C ILE A 429 -1.65 -33.32 20.83
N SER A 430 -2.26 -32.72 21.86
CA SER A 430 -3.45 -33.27 22.53
C SER A 430 -4.68 -33.30 21.62
N GLN A 431 -4.86 -32.28 20.77
CA GLN A 431 -6.00 -32.18 19.84
C GLN A 431 -5.86 -33.11 18.63
N ILE A 432 -4.63 -33.28 18.11
CA ILE A 432 -4.31 -34.21 17.01
C ILE A 432 -4.55 -35.67 17.43
N ASN A 433 -4.22 -36.02 18.68
CA ASN A 433 -4.46 -37.37 19.21
C ASN A 433 -5.95 -37.65 19.51
N GLY A 434 -6.80 -36.63 19.54
CA GLY A 434 -8.21 -36.73 19.94
C GLY A 434 -9.23 -36.84 18.80
N MET A 435 -8.85 -36.67 17.53
CA MET A 435 -9.82 -36.58 16.42
C MET A 435 -9.62 -37.63 15.30
N ASP A 436 -10.69 -38.36 14.98
CA ASP A 436 -10.79 -39.31 13.86
C ASP A 436 -10.74 -38.63 12.46
N LEU A 437 -10.80 -37.29 12.36
CA LEU A 437 -10.73 -36.55 11.08
C LEU A 437 -9.34 -36.65 10.40
N ILE A 438 -8.25 -36.67 11.18
CA ILE A 438 -6.90 -36.88 10.64
C ILE A 438 -6.71 -38.33 10.19
N LYS A 439 -7.43 -39.31 10.77
CA LYS A 439 -7.48 -40.68 10.25
C LYS A 439 -8.11 -40.72 8.86
N VAL A 440 -9.19 -39.97 8.61
CA VAL A 440 -9.81 -39.90 7.27
C VAL A 440 -8.88 -39.22 6.25
N ALA A 441 -8.16 -38.17 6.64
CA ALA A 441 -7.11 -37.56 5.81
C ALA A 441 -5.94 -38.53 5.52
N LEU A 442 -5.64 -39.42 6.47
CA LEU A 442 -4.61 -40.48 6.34
C LEU A 442 -5.11 -41.71 5.58
N GLU A 443 -6.41 -42.01 5.61
CA GLU A 443 -7.07 -43.03 4.78
C GLU A 443 -7.10 -42.61 3.30
N LEU A 444 -7.10 -41.30 3.04
CA LEU A 444 -6.87 -40.70 1.72
C LEU A 444 -5.39 -40.65 1.30
N ARG A 445 -4.47 -41.32 2.00
CA ARG A 445 -3.13 -41.58 1.44
C ARG A 445 -3.32 -42.33 0.13
N SER A 446 -3.25 -41.58 -0.96
CA SER A 446 -3.00 -42.17 -2.26
C SER A 446 -1.73 -43.02 -2.14
N GLU A 447 -1.68 -44.17 -2.80
CA GLU A 447 -0.42 -44.92 -3.08
C GLU A 447 0.59 -44.09 -3.90
N ASP A 448 0.44 -42.77 -3.94
CA ASP A 448 1.27 -41.85 -4.67
C ASP A 448 2.64 -41.75 -4.02
N ASP A 449 3.66 -42.04 -4.82
CA ASP A 449 5.06 -42.00 -4.44
C ASP A 449 5.46 -40.63 -3.81
N PHE A 450 4.73 -39.54 -4.12
CA PHE A 450 5.01 -38.20 -3.59
C PHE A 450 4.96 -38.08 -2.06
N PHE A 451 3.93 -38.63 -1.40
CA PHE A 451 3.78 -38.49 0.06
C PHE A 451 4.71 -39.42 0.86
N ASN A 452 5.22 -40.46 0.19
CA ASN A 452 6.20 -41.40 0.72
C ASN A 452 7.64 -41.00 0.42
N ALA A 453 7.84 -39.95 -0.40
CA ALA A 453 9.17 -39.46 -0.72
C ALA A 453 9.86 -38.84 0.51
N PRO A 454 11.20 -38.98 0.62
CA PRO A 454 11.99 -38.32 1.65
C PRO A 454 11.73 -36.81 1.74
N THR A 455 11.62 -36.30 2.96
CA THR A 455 11.42 -34.86 3.20
C THR A 455 12.59 -34.20 3.94
N HIS A 456 12.72 -32.89 3.75
CA HIS A 456 13.58 -32.00 4.52
C HIS A 456 12.76 -30.82 5.01
N THR A 457 12.59 -30.70 6.33
CA THR A 457 11.87 -29.61 6.98
C THR A 457 12.85 -28.58 7.51
N VAL A 458 12.74 -27.34 7.02
CA VAL A 458 13.60 -26.22 7.41
C VAL A 458 12.72 -25.06 7.87
N ILE A 459 13.08 -24.42 8.97
CA ILE A 459 12.44 -23.17 9.42
C ILE A 459 13.44 -22.02 9.30
N THR A 460 12.97 -20.85 8.87
CA THR A 460 13.78 -19.64 8.76
C THR A 460 13.15 -18.53 9.59
N ASN A 461 13.92 -17.89 10.46
CA ASN A 461 13.45 -16.81 11.33
C ASN A 461 13.52 -15.43 10.63
N SER A 462 13.10 -14.38 11.33
CA SER A 462 13.12 -13.02 10.79
C SER A 462 14.51 -12.40 10.59
N LYS A 463 15.56 -13.02 11.14
CA LYS A 463 16.97 -12.64 10.91
C LYS A 463 17.58 -13.39 9.72
N ASN A 464 16.76 -14.10 8.93
CA ASN A 464 17.20 -14.96 7.82
C ASN A 464 18.14 -16.11 8.25
N GLN A 465 18.13 -16.48 9.54
CA GLN A 465 18.80 -17.69 10.01
C GLN A 465 17.89 -18.87 9.72
N SER A 466 18.45 -19.99 9.28
CA SER A 466 17.69 -21.21 8.96
C SER A 466 18.11 -22.36 9.86
N LEU A 467 17.13 -23.07 10.41
CA LEU A 467 17.33 -24.25 11.24
C LEU A 467 16.70 -25.47 10.55
N SER A 468 17.49 -26.52 10.37
CA SER A 468 16.99 -27.81 9.87
C SER A 468 16.29 -28.56 10.99
N VAL A 469 14.96 -28.64 10.93
CA VAL A 469 14.15 -29.35 11.93
C VAL A 469 14.28 -30.86 11.76
N TYR A 470 14.22 -31.34 10.52
CA TYR A 470 14.35 -32.75 10.21
C TYR A 470 14.84 -32.94 8.79
N HIS A 471 15.85 -33.79 8.59
CA HIS A 471 16.40 -34.14 7.29
C HIS A 471 16.38 -35.67 7.12
N HIS A 472 15.58 -36.17 6.18
CA HIS A 472 15.47 -37.62 5.98
C HIS A 472 16.82 -38.23 5.52
N PRO A 473 17.28 -39.37 6.09
CA PRO A 473 18.60 -39.94 5.76
C PRO A 473 18.80 -40.37 4.30
N ALA A 474 17.71 -40.65 3.59
CA ALA A 474 17.70 -40.98 2.18
C ALA A 474 17.46 -39.78 1.25
N PHE A 475 17.31 -38.57 1.80
CA PHE A 475 17.07 -37.36 1.03
C PHE A 475 18.23 -37.08 0.06
N GLY A 476 17.93 -36.87 -1.22
CA GLY A 476 18.91 -36.60 -2.27
C GLY A 476 19.71 -37.82 -2.75
N LYS A 477 19.45 -39.03 -2.22
CA LYS A 477 20.07 -40.27 -2.71
C LYS A 477 19.19 -40.86 -3.79
N HIS A 478 19.69 -40.94 -5.03
CA HIS A 478 18.91 -41.35 -6.20
C HIS A 478 18.17 -42.69 -6.00
N TRP A 479 16.84 -42.62 -5.92
CA TRP A 479 15.94 -43.77 -6.07
C TRP A 479 15.90 -44.19 -7.55
N ARG A 480 16.78 -45.10 -7.97
CA ARG A 480 16.44 -45.98 -9.10
C ARG A 480 15.57 -47.09 -8.54
N LYS A 481 14.32 -47.20 -8.99
CA LYS A 481 13.45 -48.37 -8.74
C LYS A 481 14.23 -49.64 -9.15
N GLN A 482 14.87 -50.31 -8.19
CA GLN A 482 15.30 -51.69 -8.38
C GLN A 482 14.05 -52.54 -8.23
N SER A 483 13.52 -52.95 -9.38
CA SER A 483 12.63 -54.08 -9.55
C SER A 483 13.22 -55.30 -8.85
N LEU A 484 12.62 -55.76 -7.76
CA LEU A 484 12.79 -57.13 -7.29
C LEU A 484 11.52 -57.59 -6.57
N LEU A 485 10.86 -58.56 -7.22
CA LEU A 485 10.01 -59.57 -6.60
C LEU A 485 10.75 -60.16 -5.39
N PHE A 486 10.45 -59.68 -4.19
CA PHE A 486 10.70 -60.41 -2.96
C PHE A 486 9.54 -60.16 -2.00
N ASN A 487 8.76 -61.22 -1.79
CA ASN A 487 7.88 -61.36 -0.64
C ASN A 487 8.71 -61.09 0.62
N PHE A 488 8.35 -60.04 1.36
CA PHE A 488 8.67 -59.96 2.78
C PHE A 488 7.38 -59.62 3.52
N ASP A 489 6.97 -60.59 4.32
CA ASP A 489 6.02 -60.46 5.42
C ASP A 489 6.34 -59.26 6.31
N GLN A 490 5.29 -58.76 6.96
CA GLN A 490 5.27 -57.85 8.08
C GLN A 490 6.57 -57.81 8.92
N GLN A 491 7.49 -56.90 8.61
CA GLN A 491 8.50 -56.43 9.55
C GLN A 491 8.67 -54.92 9.43
N THR A 492 8.36 -54.28 10.55
CA THR A 492 8.69 -52.91 10.94
C THR A 492 10.08 -52.46 10.45
N PHE A 493 10.12 -51.55 9.48
CA PHE A 493 11.31 -50.74 9.25
C PHE A 493 11.36 -49.67 10.34
N ILE A 494 12.14 -49.91 11.39
CA ILE A 494 12.58 -48.88 12.33
C ILE A 494 13.91 -48.37 11.79
N PRO A 495 14.02 -47.15 11.23
CA PRO A 495 15.32 -46.54 11.06
C PRO A 495 15.77 -46.05 12.43
N THR A 496 16.53 -46.89 13.13
CA THR A 496 17.47 -46.45 14.16
C THR A 496 18.67 -45.84 13.44
N THR A 497 18.69 -44.51 13.34
CA THR A 497 19.93 -43.75 13.18
C THR A 497 19.79 -42.45 13.97
N GLU A 498 20.79 -42.21 14.83
CA GLU A 498 20.86 -41.08 15.74
C GLU A 498 20.60 -39.76 15.01
N SER A 499 19.55 -39.11 15.48
CA SER A 499 19.25 -37.73 15.17
C SER A 499 20.39 -36.83 15.64
N ILE A 500 21.10 -36.20 14.69
CA ILE A 500 22.02 -35.10 14.99
C ILE A 500 21.15 -33.87 15.29
N LEU A 501 20.79 -33.70 16.56
CA LEU A 501 20.19 -32.46 17.05
C LEU A 501 21.24 -31.34 16.90
N PRO A 502 20.86 -30.15 16.38
CA PRO A 502 21.74 -29.00 16.38
C PRO A 502 22.20 -28.67 17.81
N PRO A 503 23.40 -28.06 17.99
CA PRO A 503 23.86 -27.57 19.27
C PRO A 503 22.80 -26.73 19.98
N VAL A 504 22.69 -26.89 21.30
CA VAL A 504 21.69 -26.20 22.12
C VAL A 504 21.75 -24.67 21.96
N ASP A 505 22.95 -24.12 21.80
CA ASP A 505 23.16 -22.69 21.62
C ASP A 505 22.63 -22.19 20.26
N GLU A 506 22.73 -23.01 19.20
CA GLU A 506 22.17 -22.67 17.88
C GLU A 506 20.62 -22.63 17.91
N ILE A 507 20.00 -23.55 18.65
CA ILE A 507 18.54 -23.58 18.84
C ILE A 507 18.07 -22.37 19.66
N VAL A 508 18.82 -22.03 20.71
CA VAL A 508 18.51 -20.89 21.58
C VAL A 508 18.72 -19.57 20.85
N ASP A 509 19.81 -19.40 20.09
CA ASP A 509 20.05 -18.19 19.31
C ASP A 509 19.02 -18.01 18.19
N PHE A 510 18.55 -19.12 17.60
CA PHE A 510 17.50 -19.10 16.60
C PHE A 510 16.14 -18.64 17.16
N LEU A 511 15.82 -19.05 18.41
CA LEU A 511 14.52 -18.82 19.06
C LEU A 511 14.50 -17.60 20.00
N THR A 512 15.64 -17.17 20.54
CA THR A 512 15.80 -15.94 21.34
C THR A 512 15.84 -14.73 20.41
N LEU A 513 14.74 -14.55 19.69
CA LEU A 513 14.51 -13.31 18.98
C LEU A 513 14.19 -12.24 20.01
N PRO A 514 14.94 -11.12 20.05
CA PRO A 514 14.48 -9.96 20.78
C PRO A 514 13.20 -9.49 20.08
N GLN A 515 12.05 -9.64 20.72
CA GLN A 515 10.90 -8.82 20.39
C GLN A 515 10.76 -7.78 21.50
N LEU A 516 11.22 -6.57 21.17
CA LEU A 516 10.75 -5.32 21.76
C LEU A 516 9.65 -4.79 20.85
#